data_AF-A0A561B110-F1
#
_entry.id   AF-A0A561B110-F1
#
_cell.length_a   1.000
_cell.length_b   1.000
_cell.length_c   1.000
_cell.angle_alpha   90.00
_cell.angle_beta   90.00
_cell.angle_gamma   90.00
#
_symmetry.space_group_name_H-M   'P 1'
#
loop_
_entity.id
_entity.type
_entity.pdbx_description
1 polymer ?
#
loop_
_entity_poly.entity_id
_entity_poly.type
_entity_poly.pdbx_seq_one_letter_code
_entity_poly.pdbx_strand_id
1 'polypeptide(L)' 'MNEKLSKVELDLEEVQVLPEREALGSFNWANVYASNTAVALNAASYWSVAKAAAVQTIVVKQH' A
#
# COMPACT_ATOMS: atom_id res chain seq x y z
N MET A 1 -32.56 -14.99 20.34
CA MET A 1 -33.36 -14.05 21.15
C MET A 1 -32.37 -13.07 21.75
N ASN A 2 -32.47 -11.77 21.44
CA ASN A 2 -31.61 -10.77 22.08
C ASN A 2 -32.16 -10.53 23.49
N GLU A 3 -31.56 -11.20 24.47
CA GLU A 3 -31.82 -10.91 25.88
C GLU A 3 -31.41 -9.47 26.14
N LYS A 4 -32.37 -8.63 26.53
CA LYS A 4 -32.11 -7.24 26.85
C LYS A 4 -31.42 -7.20 28.22
N LEU A 5 -30.10 -7.15 28.22
CA LEU A 5 -29.31 -6.89 29.41
C LEU A 5 -29.74 -5.55 30.01
N SER A 6 -30.01 -5.55 31.31
CA SER A 6 -30.19 -4.34 32.09
C SER A 6 -28.85 -3.59 32.17
N LYS A 7 -28.89 -2.26 32.40
CA LYS A 7 -27.67 -1.44 32.49
C LYS A 7 -26.67 -1.99 33.53
N VAL A 8 -27.19 -2.58 34.61
CA VAL A 8 -26.39 -3.17 35.68
C VAL A 8 -25.68 -4.45 35.21
N GLU A 9 -26.34 -5.29 34.41
CA GLU A 9 -25.72 -6.51 33.88
C GLU A 9 -24.66 -6.19 32.82
N LEU A 10 -24.85 -5.12 32.04
CA LEU A 10 -23.86 -4.61 31.10
C LEU A 10 -22.61 -4.06 31.80
N ASP A 11 -22.79 -3.35 32.92
CA ASP A 11 -21.69 -2.81 33.74
C ASP A 11 -20.89 -3.90 34.48
N LEU A 12 -21.52 -5.07 34.71
CA LEU A 12 -20.90 -6.24 35.33
C LEU A 12 -20.20 -7.16 34.33
N GLU A 13 -20.39 -6.94 33.04
CA GLU A 13 -19.70 -7.69 32.00
C GLU A 13 -18.24 -7.21 31.95
N GLU A 14 -17.29 -8.11 32.19
CA GLU A 14 -15.87 -7.79 32.03
C GLU A 14 -15.63 -7.43 30.56
N VAL A 15 -15.53 -6.13 30.28
CA VAL A 15 -15.15 -5.63 28.95
C VAL A 15 -13.80 -6.24 28.62
N GLN A 16 -13.79 -7.24 27.74
CA GLN A 16 -12.55 -7.75 27.19
C GLN A 16 -11.88 -6.58 26.48
N VAL A 17 -10.75 -6.13 27.06
CA VAL A 17 -9.93 -5.09 26.46
C VAL A 17 -9.49 -5.63 25.10
N LEU A 18 -9.96 -4.97 24.03
CA LEU A 18 -9.46 -5.28 22.70
C LEU A 18 -7.93 -5.17 22.75
N PRO A 19 -7.19 -6.13 22.17
CA PRO A 19 -5.75 -6.06 22.10
C PRO A 19 -5.33 -4.70 21.51
N GLU A 20 -4.16 -4.20 21.91
CA GLU A 20 -3.59 -3.02 21.26
C GLU A 20 -3.55 -3.24 19.74
N ARG A 21 -3.62 -2.14 18.97
CA ARG A 21 -3.87 -2.19 17.52
C ARG A 21 -2.80 -3.03 16.78
N GLU A 22 -1.61 -3.10 17.35
CA GLU A 22 -0.43 -3.88 16.98
C GLU A 22 -0.67 -5.40 17.07
N ALA A 23 -1.51 -5.84 18.00
CA ALA A 23 -1.87 -7.24 18.24
C ALA A 23 -3.10 -7.70 17.44
N LEU A 24 -3.84 -6.77 16.81
CA LEU A 24 -4.96 -7.09 15.90
C LEU A 24 -4.49 -7.58 14.50
N GLY A 25 -3.18 -7.56 14.24
CA GLY A 25 -2.56 -8.05 13.02
C GLY A 25 -2.78 -7.11 11.83
N SER A 26 -1.70 -6.58 11.28
CA SER A 26 -1.71 -5.88 9.99
C SER A 26 -0.65 -6.49 9.08
N PHE A 27 -1.07 -7.00 7.93
CA PHE A 27 -0.17 -7.50 6.88
C PHE A 27 -0.23 -6.53 5.70
N ASN A 28 0.84 -5.78 5.52
CA ASN A 28 0.93 -4.74 4.52
C ASN A 28 2.13 -5.05 3.61
N TRP A 29 1.84 -5.50 2.41
CA TRP A 29 2.86 -5.94 1.46
C TRP A 29 2.53 -5.45 0.06
N ALA A 30 3.52 -4.84 -0.59
CA ALA A 30 3.44 -4.46 -1.98
C ALA A 30 4.70 -4.96 -2.71
N ASN A 31 4.51 -5.91 -3.62
CA ASN A 31 5.57 -6.36 -4.51
C ASN A 31 5.54 -5.52 -5.79
N VAL A 32 6.58 -4.73 -6.03
CA VAL A 32 6.70 -3.89 -7.22
C VAL A 32 7.88 -4.34 -8.06
N TYR A 33 7.59 -4.79 -9.27
CA TYR A 33 8.59 -4.96 -10.32
C TYR A 33 8.36 -3.92 -11.41
N ALA A 34 9.41 -3.17 -11.73
CA ALA A 34 9.35 -2.10 -12.70
C ALA A 34 10.64 -2.08 -13.55
N SER A 35 10.46 -2.04 -14.86
CA SER A 35 11.53 -1.88 -15.82
C SER A 35 11.16 -0.74 -16.76
N ASN A 36 12.08 0.21 -16.94
CA ASN A 36 11.95 1.28 -17.91
C ASN A 36 13.25 1.38 -18.71
N THR A 37 13.15 1.54 -20.02
CA THR A 37 14.29 1.54 -20.92
C THR A 37 14.05 2.59 -22.00
N ALA A 38 15.04 3.45 -22.20
CA ALA A 38 15.04 4.45 -23.25
C ALA A 38 16.30 4.27 -24.08
N VAL A 39 16.13 4.01 -25.38
CA VAL A 39 17.22 3.91 -26.33
C VAL A 39 17.01 4.98 -27.39
N ALA A 40 18.00 5.86 -27.55
CA ALA A 40 18.09 6.81 -28.64
C ALA A 40 19.29 6.39 -29.49
N LEU A 41 19.06 6.08 -30.77
CA LEU A 41 20.11 5.68 -31.71
C LEU A 41 20.08 6.56 -32.94
N ASN A 42 21.26 7.06 -33.29
CA ASN A 42 21.54 7.83 -34.49
C ASN A 42 22.35 6.93 -35.45
N ALA A 43 21.68 6.02 -36.15
CA ALA A 43 22.31 5.08 -37.09
C ALA A 43 22.44 5.72 -38.48
N ALA A 44 23.66 5.71 -39.05
CA ALA A 44 23.98 6.27 -40.36
C ALA A 44 23.48 7.72 -40.58
N SER A 45 23.56 8.55 -39.55
CA SER A 45 22.99 9.90 -39.55
C SER A 45 24.06 11.00 -39.58
N TYR A 46 23.86 11.99 -40.44
CA TYR A 46 24.60 13.25 -40.44
C TYR A 46 23.69 14.36 -39.89
N TRP A 47 24.22 15.25 -39.04
CA TRP A 47 23.49 16.39 -38.44
C TRP A 47 22.25 16.04 -37.58
N SER A 48 22.20 14.85 -36.94
CA SER A 48 21.03 14.49 -36.13
C SER A 48 21.28 14.51 -34.62
N VAL A 49 20.18 14.69 -33.88
CA VAL A 49 20.14 14.66 -32.41
C VAL A 49 19.12 13.61 -31.99
N ALA A 50 19.57 12.50 -31.40
CA ALA A 50 18.69 11.52 -30.77
C ALA A 50 18.61 11.80 -29.27
N LYS A 51 17.38 11.92 -28.76
CA LYS A 51 17.09 12.05 -27.33
C LYS A 51 16.10 10.96 -26.97
N ALA A 52 16.36 10.27 -25.86
CA ALA A 52 15.41 9.36 -25.27
C ALA A 52 15.36 9.63 -23.76
N ALA A 53 14.16 9.57 -23.20
CA ALA A 53 13.93 9.73 -21.78
C ALA A 53 12.98 8.63 -21.32
N ALA A 54 13.42 7.86 -20.34
CA ALA A 54 12.64 6.85 -19.65
C ALA A 54 12.30 7.37 -18.26
N VAL A 55 11.25 8.17 -18.16
CA VAL A 55 10.77 8.69 -16.86
C VAL A 55 9.78 7.67 -16.29
N GLN A 56 10.03 7.21 -15.06
CA GLN A 56 9.12 6.32 -14.34
C GLN A 56 8.91 6.83 -12.92
N THR A 57 7.64 6.91 -12.50
CA THR A 57 7.25 7.25 -11.13
C THR A 57 6.40 6.12 -10.59
N ILE A 58 6.78 5.61 -9.42
CA ILE A 58 6.03 4.58 -8.71
C ILE A 58 5.70 5.13 -7.33
N VAL A 59 4.40 5.18 -7.00
CA VAL A 59 3.93 5.61 -5.69
C VAL A 59 3.16 4.46 -5.06
N VAL A 60 3.68 3.98 -3.93
CA VAL A 60 3.01 2.96 -3.11
C VAL A 60 2.58 3.62 -1.81
N LYS A 61 1.29 3.53 -1.49
CA LYS A 61 0.74 3.97 -0.20
C LYS A 61 0.05 2.79 0.46
N GLN A 62 0.37 2.57 1.73
CA GLN A 62 0.03 1.40 2.52
C GLN A 62 -0.47 1.88 3.91
N HIS A 63 -1.49 1.20 4.49
CA HIS A 63 -2.21 1.61 5.71
C HIS A 63 -1.61 1.07 7.02
#